data_AF-A0A319BJJ7-F1
#
_entry.id   AF-A0A319BJJ7-F1
#
_cell.length_a   1.000
_cell.length_b   1.000
_cell.length_c   1.000
_cell.angle_alpha   90.00
_cell.angle_beta   90.00
_cell.angle_gamma   90.00
#
_symmetry.space_group_name_H-M   'P 1'
#
loop_
_entity.id
_entity.type
_entity.pdbx_description
1 polymer ?
#
loop_
_entity_poly.entity_id
_entity_poly.type
_entity_poly.pdbx_seq_one_letter_code
_entity_poly.pdbx_strand_id
1 'polypeptide(L)'
;MSPLPTPTPTPITKSSLIGAWTLISYIVEPPNPQDYDAPTHYYPMGPDARGTLVYTPDGQMTVSVLPKVAKKVWENSNDGVMYAGRYWIENSSSDDEDDDAGDGYERQ
;
A
#
# COMPACT_ATOMS: atom_id res chain seq x y z
N MET A 1 37.25 -5.53 -6.93
CA MET A 1 36.14 -5.51 -5.94
C MET A 1 34.88 -5.86 -6.71
N SER A 2 34.22 -6.96 -6.38
CA SER A 2 32.95 -7.34 -7.03
C SER A 2 31.80 -6.51 -6.45
N PRO A 3 30.82 -6.06 -7.24
CA PRO A 3 29.66 -5.34 -6.73
C PRO A 3 28.81 -6.25 -5.84
N LEU A 4 28.26 -5.69 -4.76
CA LEU A 4 27.32 -6.37 -3.87
C LEU A 4 26.03 -6.68 -4.65
N PRO A 5 25.43 -7.88 -4.50
CA PRO A 5 24.15 -8.17 -5.16
C PRO A 5 23.08 -7.21 -4.62
N THR A 6 22.52 -6.40 -5.51
CA THR A 6 21.32 -5.60 -5.22
C THR A 6 20.18 -6.58 -4.93
N PRO A 7 19.44 -6.44 -3.81
CA PRO A 7 18.29 -7.29 -3.56
C PRO A 7 17.24 -7.02 -4.65
N THR A 8 17.05 -7.97 -5.56
CA THR A 8 15.94 -7.91 -6.51
C THR A 8 14.64 -7.95 -5.71
N PRO A 9 13.76 -6.94 -5.82
CA PRO A 9 12.48 -6.97 -5.14
C PRO A 9 11.72 -8.21 -5.63
N THR A 10 11.31 -9.06 -4.69
CA THR A 10 10.53 -10.25 -5.03
C THR A 10 9.16 -9.78 -5.51
N PRO A 11 8.71 -10.18 -6.72
CA PRO A 11 7.39 -9.80 -7.21
C PRO A 11 6.30 -10.27 -6.25
N ILE A 12 5.38 -9.38 -5.90
CA ILE A 12 4.22 -9.75 -5.09
C ILE A 12 3.30 -10.60 -5.96
N THR A 13 2.94 -11.79 -5.48
CA THR A 13 2.02 -12.68 -6.18
C THR A 13 0.63 -12.58 -5.59
N LYS A 14 -0.40 -12.88 -6.40
CA LYS A 14 -1.79 -12.89 -5.90
C LYS A 14 -1.95 -13.84 -4.73
N SER A 15 -1.36 -15.04 -4.80
CA SER A 15 -1.40 -16.05 -3.75
C SER A 15 -0.75 -15.58 -2.45
N SER A 16 0.31 -14.75 -2.49
CA SER A 16 0.94 -14.23 -1.28
C SER A 16 0.13 -13.16 -0.56
N LEU A 17 -0.83 -12.50 -1.24
CA LEU A 17 -1.69 -11.49 -0.65
C LEU A 17 -2.96 -12.05 -0.02
N ILE A 18 -3.47 -13.17 -0.55
CA ILE A 18 -4.74 -13.76 -0.06
C ILE A 18 -4.65 -14.08 1.43
N GLY A 19 -5.64 -13.59 2.17
CA GLY A 19 -5.73 -13.81 3.61
C GLY A 19 -6.22 -12.58 4.36
N ALA A 20 -6.10 -12.63 5.68
CA ALA A 20 -6.41 -11.54 6.57
C ALA A 20 -5.13 -11.01 7.23
N TRP A 21 -4.96 -9.70 7.18
CA TRP A 21 -3.80 -8.97 7.66
C TRP A 21 -4.21 -8.03 8.79
N THR A 22 -3.40 -7.98 9.83
CA THR A 22 -3.61 -7.07 10.97
C THR A 22 -2.78 -5.81 10.81
N LEU A 23 -3.39 -4.66 11.09
CA LEU A 23 -2.69 -3.38 11.12
C LEU A 23 -1.60 -3.37 12.19
N ILE A 24 -0.37 -3.01 11.79
CA ILE A 24 0.78 -2.85 12.71
C ILE A 24 0.94 -1.38 13.11
N SER A 25 0.85 -0.46 12.15
CA SER A 25 0.93 0.98 12.36
C SER A 25 0.17 1.73 11.28
N TYR A 26 -0.25 2.96 11.58
CA TYR A 26 -0.82 3.88 10.60
C TYR A 26 -0.45 5.30 10.98
N ILE A 27 -0.24 6.16 10.00
CA ILE A 27 0.00 7.58 10.20
C ILE A 27 -0.83 8.34 9.16
N VAL A 28 -1.21 9.58 9.48
CA VAL A 28 -1.67 10.54 8.48
C VAL A 28 -0.61 11.61 8.36
N GLU A 29 -0.06 11.74 7.15
CA GLU A 29 0.84 12.83 6.81
C GLU A 29 0.01 14.12 6.60
N PRO A 30 0.53 15.28 7.04
CA PRO A 30 -0.17 16.54 6.84
C PRO A 30 -0.35 16.83 5.34
N PRO A 31 -1.48 17.45 4.93
CA PRO A 31 -1.74 17.76 3.52
C PRO A 31 -0.69 18.67 2.89
N ASN A 32 -0.03 19.49 3.71
CA ASN A 32 1.06 20.36 3.29
C ASN A 32 2.32 20.04 4.13
N PRO A 33 3.37 19.46 3.54
CA PRO A 33 4.58 19.10 4.27
C PRO A 33 5.40 20.30 4.76
N GLN A 34 5.07 21.52 4.33
CA GLN A 34 5.68 22.77 4.80
C GLN A 34 4.98 23.37 6.04
N ASP A 35 3.91 22.74 6.53
CA ASP A 35 3.25 23.18 7.76
C ASP A 35 4.05 22.72 8.98
N TYR A 36 5.06 23.52 9.35
CA TYR A 36 5.98 23.22 10.46
C TYR A 36 5.30 23.16 11.84
N ASP A 37 4.07 23.70 11.96
CA ASP A 37 3.27 23.66 13.17
C ASP A 37 2.34 22.42 13.23
N ALA A 38 2.21 21.68 12.12
CA ALA A 38 1.43 20.45 12.11
C ALA A 38 2.15 19.34 12.90
N PRO A 39 1.43 18.54 13.72
CA PRO A 39 2.01 17.37 14.35
C PRO A 39 2.61 16.46 13.28
N THR A 40 3.88 16.07 13.44
CA THR A 40 4.59 15.23 12.46
C THR A 40 3.85 13.91 12.20
N HIS A 41 3.02 13.46 13.14
CA HIS A 41 2.14 12.31 13.01
C HIS A 41 0.79 12.59 13.68
N TYR A 42 -0.28 12.61 12.90
CA TYR A 42 -1.65 12.63 13.41
C TYR A 42 -2.28 11.23 13.29
N TYR A 43 -2.95 10.81 14.36
CA TYR A 43 -3.60 9.51 14.48
C TYR A 43 -5.12 9.72 14.62
N PRO A 44 -5.89 9.84 13.51
CA PRO A 44 -7.33 10.13 13.57
C PRO A 44 -8.13 9.19 14.49
N MET A 45 -7.75 7.91 14.50
CA MET A 45 -8.37 6.82 15.27
C MET A 45 -7.66 6.53 16.60
N GLY A 46 -6.76 7.42 17.02
CA GLY A 46 -5.87 7.23 18.16
C GLY A 46 -4.68 6.29 17.87
N PRO A 47 -3.55 6.46 18.58
CA PRO A 47 -2.31 5.72 18.34
C PRO A 47 -2.44 4.19 18.51
N ASP A 48 -3.54 3.74 19.11
CA ASP A 48 -3.83 2.33 19.37
C ASP A 48 -4.91 1.74 18.42
N ALA A 49 -5.18 2.39 17.28
CA ALA A 49 -6.17 1.89 16.34
C ALA A 49 -5.89 0.44 15.91
N ARG A 50 -6.96 -0.30 15.67
CA ARG A 50 -6.92 -1.67 15.16
C ARG A 50 -7.46 -1.69 13.75
N GLY A 51 -6.86 -2.49 12.89
CA GLY A 51 -7.38 -2.63 11.53
C GLY A 51 -7.20 -4.03 10.97
N THR A 52 -8.06 -4.37 10.02
CA THR A 52 -8.00 -5.61 9.26
C THR A 52 -8.05 -5.28 7.77
N LEU A 53 -7.15 -5.87 7.00
CA LEU A 53 -7.15 -5.87 5.54
C LEU A 53 -7.33 -7.31 5.06
N VAL A 54 -8.33 -7.56 4.22
CA VAL A 54 -8.62 -8.90 3.69
C VAL A 54 -8.54 -8.87 2.17
N TYR A 55 -7.74 -9.75 1.59
CA TYR A 55 -7.73 -10.02 0.16
C TYR A 55 -8.33 -11.39 -0.12
N THR A 56 -9.29 -11.44 -1.03
CA THR A 56 -9.95 -12.70 -1.41
C THR A 56 -9.48 -13.18 -2.79
N PRO A 57 -9.53 -14.50 -3.05
CA PRO A 57 -9.12 -15.07 -4.34
C PRO A 57 -9.91 -14.54 -5.54
N ASP A 58 -11.15 -14.10 -5.32
CA ASP A 58 -12.05 -13.58 -6.36
C ASP A 58 -11.74 -12.12 -6.76
N GLY A 59 -10.69 -11.51 -6.19
CA GLY A 59 -10.26 -10.17 -6.56
C GLY A 59 -10.94 -9.05 -5.76
N GLN A 60 -11.63 -9.39 -4.66
CA GLN A 60 -12.18 -8.39 -3.74
C GLN A 60 -11.22 -8.10 -2.58
N MET A 61 -11.37 -6.92 -2.01
CA MET A 61 -10.66 -6.49 -0.82
C MET A 61 -11.59 -5.76 0.14
N THR A 62 -11.31 -5.90 1.43
CA THR A 62 -11.94 -5.09 2.47
C THR A 62 -10.89 -4.52 3.42
N VAL A 63 -11.09 -3.28 3.84
CA VAL A 63 -10.27 -2.58 4.82
C VAL A 63 -11.18 -2.09 5.92
N SER A 64 -10.75 -2.32 7.16
CA SER A 64 -11.40 -1.81 8.36
C SER A 64 -10.36 -1.20 9.27
N VAL A 65 -10.61 -0.01 9.79
CA VAL A 65 -9.84 0.62 10.87
C VAL A 65 -10.82 1.10 11.93
N LEU A 66 -10.51 0.82 13.19
CA LEU A 66 -11.35 1.09 14.35
C LEU A 66 -10.48 1.69 15.47
N PRO A 67 -10.99 2.66 16.25
CA PRO A 67 -10.27 3.15 17.42
C PRO A 67 -10.19 2.06 18.50
N LYS A 68 -9.22 2.16 19.40
CA LYS A 68 -9.19 1.33 20.61
C LYS A 68 -10.33 1.77 21.52
N VAL A 69 -11.44 1.03 21.50
CA VAL A 69 -12.64 1.33 22.29
C VAL A 69 -12.30 1.50 23.77
N ALA A 70 -12.20 2.74 24.23
CA ALA A 70 -12.00 3.08 25.63
C ALA A 70 -13.36 3.43 26.25
N LYS A 71 -14.08 2.40 26.71
CA LYS A 71 -15.24 2.45 27.61
C LYS A 71 -16.50 3.16 27.09
N LYS A 72 -17.56 2.36 26.93
CA LYS A 72 -19.01 2.71 27.07
C LYS A 72 -19.34 4.21 26.94
N VAL A 73 -19.47 4.70 25.72
CA VAL A 73 -20.47 5.71 25.38
C VAL A 73 -21.18 5.18 24.13
N TRP A 74 -22.43 4.77 24.30
CA TRP A 74 -23.35 4.34 23.24
C TRP A 74 -23.77 5.58 22.44
N GLU A 75 -22.85 6.30 21.81
CA GLU A 75 -23.26 7.53 21.13
C GLU A 75 -22.41 7.85 19.91
N ASN A 76 -22.19 6.85 19.04
CA ASN A 76 -22.05 6.97 17.59
C ASN A 76 -21.42 5.69 17.00
N SER A 77 -22.26 4.73 16.61
CA SER A 77 -21.82 3.41 16.12
C SER A 77 -21.06 3.39 14.76
N ASN A 78 -20.43 4.49 14.34
CA ASN A 78 -19.74 4.63 13.05
C ASN A 78 -18.36 5.31 13.14
N ASP A 79 -17.64 5.18 14.24
CA ASP A 79 -16.31 5.79 14.39
C ASP A 79 -15.19 5.00 13.65
N GLY A 80 -15.57 4.23 12.62
CA GLY A 80 -14.72 3.31 11.88
C GLY A 80 -14.52 3.73 10.43
N VAL A 81 -13.30 3.59 9.90
CA VAL A 81 -13.06 3.70 8.46
C VAL A 81 -13.23 2.32 7.85
N MET A 82 -14.19 2.19 6.92
CA MET A 82 -14.48 0.94 6.23
C MET A 82 -14.44 1.15 4.72
N TYR A 83 -13.75 0.28 4.00
CA TYR A 83 -13.72 0.26 2.54
C TYR A 83 -13.87 -1.16 2.03
N ALA A 84 -14.61 -1.32 0.93
CA ALA A 84 -14.72 -2.57 0.20
C ALA A 84 -14.62 -2.28 -1.30
N GLY A 85 -13.84 -3.08 -2.03
CA GLY A 85 -13.59 -2.84 -3.45
C GLY A 85 -12.87 -3.98 -4.14
N ARG A 86 -12.37 -3.72 -5.35
CA ARG A 86 -11.56 -4.65 -6.13
C ARG A 86 -10.09 -4.26 -6.05
N TYR A 87 -9.19 -5.25 -6.16
CA TYR A 87 -7.74 -5.02 -6.23
C TYR A 87 -7.12 -5.62 -7.50
N TRP A 88 -5.98 -5.06 -7.88
CA TRP A 88 -5.06 -5.59 -8.89
C TRP A 88 -3.62 -5.39 -8.41
N ILE A 89 -2.69 -6.16 -8.97
CA ILE A 89 -1.25 -6.06 -8.66
C ILE A 89 -0.58 -5.52 -9.92
N GLU A 90 0.09 -4.39 -9.80
CA GLU A 90 0.93 -3.84 -10.86
C GLU A 90 2.34 -4.40 -10.69
N ASN A 91 2.82 -5.12 -11.70
CA ASN A 91 4.21 -5.55 -11.74
C ASN A 91 4.97 -4.49 -12.52
N SER A 92 5.93 -3.82 -11.89
CA SER A 92 6.85 -2.93 -12.60
C SER A 92 7.79 -3.79 -13.45
N SER A 93 7.32 -4.20 -14.63
CA SER A 93 8.22 -4.67 -15.68
C SER A 93 8.96 -3.43 -16.17
N SER A 94 10.27 -3.40 -15.97
CA SER A 94 11.14 -2.42 -16.61
C SER A 94 11.09 -2.66 -18.12
N ASP A 95 10.18 -1.96 -18.80
CA ASP A 95 10.24 -1.75 -20.25
C ASP A 95 11.27 -0.66 -20.50
N ASP A 96 12.53 -1.04 -20.70
CA ASP A 96 13.56 -0.17 -21.27
C ASP A 96 14.62 -1.07 -21.92
N GLU A 97 14.52 -1.24 -23.25
CA GLU A 97 15.61 -1.39 -24.24
C GLU A 97 15.02 -1.91 -25.58
N ASP A 98 14.19 -1.08 -26.21
CA ASP A 98 14.01 -1.13 -27.67
C ASP A 98 15.25 -0.47 -28.31
N ASP A 99 16.34 -1.24 -28.44
CA ASP A 99 17.47 -0.83 -29.27
C ASP A 99 17.08 -0.97 -30.74
N ASP A 100 16.74 0.19 -31.31
CA ASP A 100 16.56 0.49 -32.73
C ASP A 100 17.72 -0.07 -33.58
N ALA A 101 17.54 -1.29 -34.07
CA ALA A 101 18.42 -1.90 -35.06
C ALA A 101 18.14 -1.25 -36.43
N GLY A 102 18.66 -0.04 -36.63
CA GLY A 102 18.77 0.60 -37.93
C GLY A 102 19.60 -0.26 -38.87
N ASP A 103 18.93 -0.96 -39.79
CA ASP A 103 19.55 -1.79 -40.81
C ASP A 103 20.12 -0.89 -41.93
N GLY A 104 21.43 -0.67 -41.84
CA GLY A 104 22.20 -0.16 -42.97
C GLY A 104 22.16 -1.13 -44.15
N TYR A 105 21.63 -0.69 -45.28
CA TYR A 105 22.00 -1.24 -46.58
C TYR A 105 22.74 -0.17 -47.39
N GLU A 106 24.06 -0.31 -47.44
CA GLU A 106 24.93 0.33 -48.42
C GLU A 106 25.13 -0.65 -49.60
N ARG A 107 25.20 -0.09 -50.81
CA ARG A 107 25.77 -0.61 -52.07
C ARG A 107 24.87 -1.44 -53.00
N GLN A 108 24.49 -0.82 -54.12
CA GLN A 108 25.11 -1.05 -55.44
C GLN A 108 24.90 0.13 -56.37
#